data_AF-A0AAD6NQB3-F1
#
_entry.id   AF-A0AAD6NQB3-F1
#
_cell.length_a   1.000
_cell.length_b   1.000
_cell.length_c   1.000
_cell.angle_alpha   90.00
_cell.angle_beta   90.00
_cell.angle_gamma   90.00
#
_symmetry.space_group_name_H-M   'P 1'
#
loop_
_entity.id
_entity.type
_entity.pdbx_description
1 polymer ?
#
loop_
_entity_poly.entity_id
_entity_poly.type
_entity_poly.pdbx_seq_one_letter_code
_entity_poly.pdbx_strand_id
1 'polypeptide(L)'
;MLLGHSDSYTRDKQMQVTIAYNHFGEGLIQRMPRCRHGYFHVVNNDYTHWEMYAIGGSADPTINSQGNRFLAPANAFAKEVTKRVGTAGGVWRRWNWRSEGDLLLNGAYFTVSGAGAAASYARASSLGAKSSSMVGVITSKCWSPSVSSKLAAILFTASPSLCFSPDALPTKYLQMYIFTTFSILLSHQHTVFHCSTSLFPVELSPFASSPLYNSILY
;
A
#
# COMPACT_ATOMS: atom_id res chain seq x y z
N MET A 1 1.71 7.32 -4.10
CA MET A 1 1.11 6.51 -3.01
C MET A 1 1.64 6.97 -1.64
N LEU A 2 0.75 7.42 -0.74
CA LEU A 2 1.11 7.87 0.62
C LEU A 2 0.46 6.96 1.66
N LEU A 3 1.25 6.35 2.53
CA LEU A 3 0.78 5.43 3.57
C LEU A 3 1.12 6.04 4.95
N GLY A 4 0.08 6.47 5.66
CA GLY A 4 0.15 7.28 6.87
C GLY A 4 0.17 8.78 6.55
N HIS A 5 -0.77 9.53 7.12
CA HIS A 5 -1.03 10.93 6.70
C HIS A 5 -0.14 11.95 7.43
N SER A 6 0.18 11.70 8.71
CA SER A 6 0.88 12.63 9.60
C SER A 6 2.00 11.95 10.37
N ASP A 7 3.12 12.66 10.56
CA ASP A 7 4.24 12.21 11.38
C ASP A 7 3.85 12.15 12.88
N SER A 8 2.84 12.90 13.32
CA SER A 8 2.36 12.92 14.72
C SER A 8 1.29 11.87 15.02
N TYR A 9 0.71 11.21 14.01
CA TYR A 9 -0.37 10.26 14.20
C TYR A 9 0.15 8.86 14.51
N THR A 10 0.44 8.61 15.79
CA THR A 10 1.12 7.40 16.26
C THR A 10 0.30 6.12 16.16
N ARG A 11 -1.02 6.19 15.91
CA ARG A 11 -1.85 4.99 15.70
C ARG A 11 -1.45 4.21 14.44
N ASP A 12 -0.84 4.88 13.46
CA ASP A 12 -0.30 4.25 12.25
C ASP A 12 0.89 3.30 12.53
N LYS A 13 1.44 3.26 13.76
CA LYS A 13 2.48 2.28 14.15
C LYS A 13 2.02 0.82 14.04
N GLN A 14 0.72 0.57 14.06
CA GLN A 14 0.16 -0.77 13.89
C GLN A 14 -0.12 -1.14 12.43
N MET A 15 -0.04 -0.16 11.52
CA MET A 15 -0.30 -0.37 10.10
C MET A 15 0.69 -1.38 9.50
N GLN A 16 0.16 -2.34 8.76
CA GLN A 16 0.91 -3.34 8.02
C GLN A 16 0.40 -3.35 6.58
N VAL A 17 1.30 -3.12 5.63
CA VAL A 17 0.95 -3.06 4.21
C VAL A 17 1.93 -3.88 3.39
N THR A 18 1.39 -4.70 2.49
CA THR A 18 2.17 -5.37 1.46
C THR A 18 1.90 -4.70 0.11
N ILE A 19 2.97 -4.30 -0.56
CA ILE A 19 2.96 -3.75 -1.90
C ILE A 19 3.62 -4.81 -2.78
N ALA A 20 2.83 -5.49 -3.62
CA ALA A 20 3.34 -6.59 -4.43
C ALA A 20 2.86 -6.57 -5.88
N TYR A 21 3.72 -7.04 -6.78
CA TYR A 21 3.41 -7.29 -8.19
C TYR A 21 2.92 -6.08 -8.98
N ASN A 22 3.28 -4.87 -8.56
CA ASN A 22 2.95 -3.63 -9.26
C ASN A 22 4.02 -3.28 -10.29
N HIS A 23 3.61 -2.61 -11.37
CA HIS A 23 4.52 -1.88 -12.25
C HIS A 23 4.36 -0.37 -11.99
N PHE A 24 5.41 0.26 -11.47
CA PHE A 24 5.51 1.71 -11.31
C PHE A 24 6.34 2.26 -12.48
N GLY A 25 5.66 2.95 -13.40
CA GLY A 25 6.23 3.41 -14.66
C GLY A 25 6.22 4.92 -14.83
N GLU A 26 6.14 5.34 -16.11
CA GLU A 26 6.25 6.74 -16.53
C GLU A 26 5.25 7.68 -15.84
N GLY A 27 5.65 8.94 -15.68
CA GLY A 27 4.85 9.99 -15.04
C GLY A 27 4.84 9.93 -13.51
N LEU A 28 5.49 8.93 -12.89
CA LEU A 28 5.60 8.84 -11.43
C LEU A 28 6.85 9.53 -10.91
N ILE A 29 6.66 10.73 -10.36
CA ILE A 29 7.77 11.52 -9.80
C ILE A 29 8.36 10.87 -8.53
N GLN A 30 7.49 10.40 -7.61
CA GLN A 30 7.89 9.93 -6.28
C GLN A 30 6.79 9.13 -5.56
N ARG A 31 7.14 8.58 -4.37
CA ARG A 31 6.22 8.00 -3.37
C ARG A 31 5.59 6.69 -3.82
N MET A 32 6.41 5.68 -4.09
CA MET A 32 5.99 4.34 -4.52
C MET A 32 6.52 3.25 -3.58
N PRO A 33 6.17 3.22 -2.28
CA PRO A 33 5.38 4.18 -1.50
C PRO A 33 6.20 5.30 -0.85
N ARG A 34 5.49 6.29 -0.28
CA ARG A 34 5.99 7.06 0.87
C ARG A 34 5.30 6.58 2.15
N CYS A 35 6.09 6.12 3.11
CA CYS A 35 5.64 5.45 4.32
C CYS A 35 5.84 6.29 5.59
N ARG A 36 4.98 6.10 6.58
CA ARG A 36 5.13 6.64 7.93
C ARG A 36 4.73 5.61 8.98
N HIS A 37 5.47 5.59 10.09
CA HIS A 37 5.28 4.59 11.16
C HIS A 37 5.21 3.18 10.55
N GLY A 38 4.36 2.29 11.04
CA GLY A 38 3.98 1.05 10.34
C GLY A 38 5.09 0.12 9.82
N TYR A 39 4.64 -0.91 9.11
CA TYR A 39 5.45 -1.99 8.58
C TYR A 39 5.07 -2.23 7.12
N PHE A 40 6.08 -2.21 6.24
CA PHE A 40 5.86 -2.24 4.81
C PHE A 40 6.69 -3.34 4.18
N HIS A 41 6.00 -4.29 3.56
CA HIS A 41 6.60 -5.30 2.72
C HIS A 41 6.48 -4.87 1.26
N VAL A 42 7.58 -4.44 0.66
CA VAL A 42 7.65 -4.06 -0.76
C VAL A 42 8.28 -5.21 -1.51
N VAL A 43 7.49 -6.01 -2.21
CA VAL A 43 7.95 -7.30 -2.76
C VAL A 43 7.60 -7.50 -4.23
N ASN A 44 8.59 -7.87 -5.04
CA ASN A 44 8.40 -8.21 -6.46
C ASN A 44 7.63 -7.18 -7.30
N ASN A 45 7.91 -5.89 -7.08
CA ASN A 45 7.41 -4.80 -7.91
C ASN A 45 8.47 -4.40 -8.94
N ASP A 46 8.02 -3.87 -10.07
CA ASP A 46 8.86 -3.31 -11.13
C ASP A 46 8.83 -1.79 -11.07
N TYR A 47 9.99 -1.17 -10.91
CA TYR A 47 10.16 0.27 -10.82
C TYR A 47 10.96 0.76 -12.01
N THR A 48 10.37 1.68 -12.76
CA THR A 48 11.03 2.33 -13.88
C THR A 48 10.76 3.83 -13.83
N HIS A 49 11.68 4.63 -14.38
CA HIS A 49 11.44 6.04 -14.72
C HIS A 49 11.00 6.97 -13.57
N TRP A 50 11.34 6.69 -12.30
CA TRP A 50 11.09 7.68 -11.24
C TRP A 50 11.94 8.93 -11.44
N GLU A 51 11.44 10.09 -11.05
CA GLU A 51 12.18 11.35 -11.24
C GLU A 51 12.94 11.81 -10.00
N MET A 52 12.44 11.49 -8.80
CA MET A 52 13.03 11.94 -7.53
C MET A 52 13.47 10.80 -6.62
N TYR A 53 12.58 9.85 -6.31
CA TYR A 53 12.88 8.61 -5.59
C TYR A 53 11.74 7.60 -5.78
N ALA A 54 12.04 6.32 -5.67
CA ALA A 54 11.01 5.27 -5.70
C ALA A 54 10.35 5.14 -4.32
N ILE A 55 11.12 4.72 -3.31
CA ILE A 55 10.62 4.41 -1.96
C ILE A 55 11.06 5.49 -1.00
N GLY A 56 10.15 6.00 -0.17
CA GLY A 56 10.50 7.02 0.81
C GLY A 56 9.74 6.91 2.12
N GLY A 57 10.12 7.73 3.08
CA GLY A 57 9.43 7.75 4.36
C GLY A 57 9.89 8.82 5.33
N SER A 58 9.05 9.04 6.34
CA SER A 58 9.28 9.89 7.51
C SER A 58 8.66 9.23 8.75
N ALA A 59 9.03 9.66 9.95
CA ALA A 59 8.50 9.11 11.20
C ALA A 59 8.72 7.59 11.38
N ASP A 60 9.96 7.14 11.17
CA ASP A 60 10.45 5.79 11.53
C ASP A 60 9.63 4.60 10.99
N PRO A 61 9.44 4.49 9.66
CA PRO A 61 8.82 3.30 9.11
C PRO A 61 9.79 2.14 8.98
N THR A 62 9.27 0.92 9.18
CA THR A 62 10.02 -0.30 8.87
C THR A 62 9.71 -0.73 7.44
N ILE A 63 10.73 -0.73 6.57
CA ILE A 63 10.59 -1.06 5.15
C ILE A 63 11.44 -2.29 4.84
N ASN A 64 10.76 -3.32 4.37
CA ASN A 64 11.35 -4.54 3.85
C ASN A 64 11.17 -4.57 2.32
N SER A 65 12.23 -4.30 1.58
CA SER A 65 12.27 -4.43 0.12
C SER A 65 12.83 -5.80 -0.27
N GLN A 66 12.07 -6.64 -0.98
CA GLN A 66 12.53 -7.95 -1.43
C GLN A 66 12.19 -8.27 -2.89
N GLY A 67 13.17 -8.76 -3.65
CA GLY A 67 12.96 -9.30 -5.00
C GLY A 67 12.35 -8.32 -6.00
N ASN A 68 12.41 -7.01 -5.75
CA ASN A 68 11.93 -5.98 -6.68
C ASN A 68 12.93 -5.78 -7.82
N ARG A 69 12.50 -5.10 -8.88
CA ARG A 69 13.37 -4.63 -9.95
C ARG A 69 13.35 -3.11 -9.97
N PHE A 70 14.52 -2.48 -9.91
CA PHE A 70 14.69 -1.04 -9.94
C PHE A 70 15.56 -0.65 -11.14
N LEU A 71 14.93 -0.11 -12.17
CA LEU A 71 15.62 0.50 -13.30
C LEU A 71 15.68 2.01 -13.11
N ALA A 72 16.82 2.51 -12.65
CA ALA A 72 17.00 3.94 -12.42
C ALA A 72 16.86 4.74 -13.74
N PRO A 73 16.34 5.98 -13.66
CA PRO A 73 16.27 6.89 -14.80
C PRO A 73 17.68 7.27 -15.30
N ALA A 74 17.77 7.90 -16.48
CA ALA A 74 19.04 8.40 -17.01
C ALA A 74 19.66 9.50 -16.12
N ASN A 75 18.84 10.28 -15.42
CA ASN A 75 19.30 11.34 -14.53
C ASN A 75 20.24 10.80 -13.43
N ALA A 76 21.48 11.30 -13.41
CA ALA A 76 22.51 10.92 -12.45
C ALA A 76 22.16 11.27 -10.99
N PHE A 77 21.28 12.26 -10.78
CA PHE A 77 20.84 12.68 -9.44
C PHE A 77 19.68 11.86 -8.89
N ALA A 78 19.10 10.96 -9.68
CA ALA A 78 17.94 10.14 -9.32
C ALA A 78 18.27 8.63 -9.26
N LYS A 79 19.52 8.28 -8.90
CA LYS A 79 19.98 6.89 -8.79
C LYS A 79 19.64 6.23 -7.45
N GLU A 80 19.45 7.01 -6.39
CA GLU A 80 19.06 6.46 -5.10
C GLU A 80 17.57 6.06 -5.13
N VAL A 81 17.29 4.79 -4.86
CA VAL A 81 15.93 4.25 -4.74
C VAL A 81 15.19 4.87 -3.55
N THR A 82 15.93 5.13 -2.47
CA THR A 82 15.41 5.50 -1.15
C THR A 82 15.46 6.99 -0.86
N LYS A 83 14.43 7.56 -0.22
CA LYS A 83 14.48 8.94 0.31
C LYS A 83 13.90 9.05 1.73
N ARG A 84 14.73 9.53 2.66
CA ARG A 84 14.30 9.93 4.01
C ARG A 84 13.87 11.39 3.98
N VAL A 85 12.63 11.66 4.37
CA VAL A 85 12.00 12.99 4.24
C VAL A 85 12.01 13.70 5.58
N GLY A 86 12.55 14.93 5.62
CA GLY A 86 12.43 15.83 6.77
C GLY A 86 13.12 15.32 8.04
N THR A 87 14.17 14.50 7.94
CA THR A 87 14.87 13.94 9.10
C THR A 87 16.38 13.94 8.89
N ALA A 88 17.12 14.39 9.89
CA ALA A 88 18.58 14.45 9.85
C ALA A 88 19.23 13.06 9.85
N GLY A 89 20.45 13.00 9.27
CA GLY A 89 21.29 11.80 9.13
C GLY A 89 21.38 10.92 10.38
N GLY A 90 21.66 11.53 11.53
CA GLY A 90 21.83 10.78 12.79
C GLY A 90 20.57 10.07 13.27
N VAL A 91 19.38 10.59 12.92
CA VAL A 91 18.11 10.05 13.40
C VAL A 91 17.62 8.92 12.51
N TRP A 92 17.66 9.07 11.18
CA TRP A 92 17.09 8.04 10.31
C TRP A 92 17.95 6.80 10.16
N ARG A 93 19.25 6.86 10.48
CA ARG A 93 20.16 5.69 10.42
C ARG A 93 19.71 4.52 11.31
N ARG A 94 18.89 4.78 12.34
CA ARG A 94 18.30 3.74 13.20
C ARG A 94 17.03 3.11 12.63
N TRP A 95 16.44 3.68 11.58
CA TRP A 95 15.21 3.16 10.96
C TRP A 95 15.51 1.88 10.18
N ASN A 96 14.65 0.88 10.31
CA ASN A 96 14.87 -0.45 9.72
C ASN A 96 14.45 -0.49 8.25
N TRP A 97 15.39 -0.22 7.35
CA TRP A 97 15.18 -0.24 5.89
C TRP A 97 16.14 -1.26 5.28
N ARG A 98 15.62 -2.35 4.74
CA ARG A 98 16.41 -3.41 4.10
C ARG A 98 16.05 -3.60 2.64
N SER A 99 17.02 -4.10 1.88
CA SER A 99 16.90 -4.57 0.50
C SER A 99 17.51 -5.97 0.42
N GLU A 100 16.77 -6.93 -0.14
CA GLU A 100 17.17 -8.33 -0.22
C GLU A 100 16.72 -8.93 -1.56
N GLY A 101 17.66 -9.45 -2.36
CA GLY A 101 17.35 -10.04 -3.66
C GLY A 101 16.80 -9.06 -4.71
N ASP A 102 16.82 -7.75 -4.43
CA ASP A 102 16.41 -6.72 -5.38
C ASP A 102 17.41 -6.61 -6.56
N LEU A 103 16.88 -6.45 -7.77
CA LEU A 103 17.67 -6.21 -8.98
C LEU A 103 17.81 -4.70 -9.21
N LEU A 104 19.03 -4.19 -9.06
CA LEU A 104 19.37 -2.78 -9.21
C LEU A 104 20.05 -2.56 -10.57
N LEU A 105 19.41 -1.79 -11.45
CA LEU A 105 19.85 -1.56 -12.83
C LEU A 105 20.14 -0.08 -13.09
N ASN A 106 20.98 0.18 -14.10
CA ASN A 106 21.36 1.53 -14.53
C ASN A 106 21.92 2.41 -13.39
N GLY A 107 22.74 1.82 -12.52
CA GLY A 107 23.34 2.50 -11.37
C GLY A 107 22.38 2.78 -10.22
N ALA A 108 21.18 2.18 -10.21
CA ALA A 108 20.30 2.24 -9.05
C ALA A 108 21.03 1.71 -7.80
N TYR A 109 20.77 2.31 -6.64
CA TYR A 109 21.24 1.78 -5.37
C TYR A 109 20.24 2.02 -4.25
N PHE A 110 20.26 1.11 -3.27
CA PHE A 110 19.42 1.18 -2.08
C PHE A 110 20.31 1.44 -0.86
N THR A 111 20.11 2.58 -0.20
CA THR A 111 20.82 2.88 1.05
C THR A 111 20.09 2.18 2.19
N VAL A 112 20.67 1.14 2.77
CA VAL A 112 20.10 0.39 3.91
C VAL A 112 20.34 1.10 5.26
N SER A 113 19.52 0.79 6.27
CA SER A 113 19.66 1.33 7.63
C SER A 113 19.02 0.44 8.69
N GLY A 114 19.32 0.71 9.96
CA GLY A 114 18.79 -0.03 11.11
C GLY A 114 19.65 -1.23 11.51
N ALA A 115 19.14 -2.03 12.45
CA ALA A 115 19.90 -3.13 13.05
C ALA A 115 20.02 -4.37 12.14
N GLY A 116 19.23 -4.43 11.06
CA GLY A 116 19.25 -5.56 10.11
C GLY A 116 18.76 -6.89 10.69
N ALA A 117 18.30 -6.94 11.95
CA ALA A 117 17.81 -8.15 12.58
C ALA A 117 16.54 -8.67 11.90
N ALA A 118 16.54 -9.93 11.45
CA ALA A 118 15.42 -10.52 10.71
C ALA A 118 14.08 -10.41 11.46
N ALA A 119 14.10 -10.56 12.79
CA ALA A 119 12.92 -10.40 13.65
C ALA A 119 12.27 -9.01 13.55
N SER A 120 13.04 -7.95 13.28
CA SER A 120 12.52 -6.59 13.12
C SER A 120 11.62 -6.43 11.90
N TYR A 121 11.71 -7.33 10.92
CA TYR A 121 10.94 -7.31 9.68
C TYR A 121 9.82 -8.37 9.65
N ALA A 122 9.57 -9.09 10.74
CA ALA A 122 8.54 -10.14 10.78
C ALA A 122 7.15 -9.58 10.43
N ARG A 123 6.80 -8.39 10.93
CA ARG A 123 5.55 -7.67 10.59
C ARG A 123 5.59 -7.00 9.21
N ALA A 124 6.77 -6.86 8.63
CA ALA A 124 7.00 -6.34 7.28
C ALA A 124 7.29 -7.48 6.29
N SER A 125 6.83 -8.70 6.57
CA SER A 125 7.00 -9.88 5.71
C SER A 125 5.68 -10.64 5.66
N SER A 126 5.18 -10.90 4.46
CA SER A 126 3.84 -11.49 4.25
C SER A 126 3.79 -12.54 3.16
N LEU A 127 4.72 -12.49 2.20
CA LEU A 127 4.80 -13.37 1.04
C LEU A 127 6.26 -13.78 0.85
N GLY A 128 6.50 -14.98 0.31
CA GLY A 128 7.85 -15.35 -0.12
C GLY A 128 8.26 -14.57 -1.36
N ALA A 129 9.39 -13.87 -1.30
CA ALA A 129 9.92 -13.14 -2.44
C ALA A 129 10.35 -14.10 -3.55
N LYS A 130 9.91 -13.82 -4.78
CA LYS A 130 10.37 -14.47 -6.00
C LYS A 130 11.66 -13.83 -6.51
N SER A 131 12.38 -14.53 -7.38
CA SER A 131 13.55 -13.95 -8.07
C SER A 131 13.16 -12.66 -8.80
N SER A 132 13.98 -11.62 -8.62
CA SER A 132 13.82 -10.32 -9.29
C SER A 132 13.93 -10.40 -10.81
N SER A 133 14.55 -11.46 -11.36
CA SER A 133 14.55 -11.75 -12.80
C SER A 133 13.17 -12.06 -13.37
N MET A 134 12.24 -12.58 -12.55
CA MET A 134 10.87 -12.87 -12.97
C MET A 134 9.95 -11.66 -12.91
N VAL A 135 10.39 -10.55 -12.30
CA VAL A 135 9.55 -9.36 -12.06
C VAL A 135 8.96 -8.83 -13.37
N GLY A 136 9.76 -8.69 -14.43
CA GLY A 136 9.26 -8.21 -15.72
C GLY A 136 8.14 -9.08 -16.31
N VAL A 137 8.17 -10.39 -16.06
CA VAL A 137 7.12 -11.32 -16.53
C VAL A 137 5.87 -11.20 -15.66
N ILE A 138 6.01 -11.22 -14.33
CA ILE A 138 4.87 -11.21 -13.40
C ILE A 138 4.15 -9.86 -13.33
N THR A 139 4.82 -8.76 -13.69
CA THR A 139 4.21 -7.42 -13.76
C THR A 139 3.77 -7.01 -15.17
N SER A 140 4.14 -7.76 -16.22
CA SER A 140 3.84 -7.45 -17.64
C SER A 140 2.35 -7.23 -17.95
N LYS A 141 1.45 -7.89 -17.22
CA LYS A 141 0.00 -7.80 -17.43
C LYS A 141 -0.67 -6.67 -16.65
N CYS A 142 0.07 -5.90 -15.86
CA CYS A 142 -0.45 -4.74 -15.14
C CYS A 142 -0.89 -3.59 -16.09
N TRP A 143 -0.50 -3.66 -17.37
CA TRP A 143 -0.70 -2.61 -18.38
C TRP A 143 -1.90 -2.83 -19.32
N SER A 144 -2.63 -3.94 -19.27
CA SER A 144 -3.67 -4.22 -20.28
C SER A 144 -5.08 -3.71 -19.88
N PRO A 145 -5.73 -2.85 -20.68
CA PRO A 145 -7.11 -2.43 -20.44
C PRO A 145 -8.18 -3.48 -20.81
N SER A 146 -7.81 -4.65 -21.34
CA SER A 146 -8.78 -5.61 -21.92
C SER A 146 -8.76 -7.02 -21.32
N VAL A 147 -7.99 -7.29 -20.27
CA VAL A 147 -8.01 -8.59 -19.57
C VAL A 147 -8.13 -8.33 -18.08
N SER A 148 -9.18 -8.89 -17.46
CA SER A 148 -9.45 -8.84 -16.01
C SER A 148 -8.16 -8.96 -15.20
N SER A 149 -7.65 -7.82 -14.76
CA SER A 149 -6.31 -7.65 -14.19
C SER A 149 -6.31 -8.10 -12.73
N LYS A 150 -6.41 -9.40 -12.52
CA LYS A 150 -6.10 -10.02 -11.23
C LYS A 150 -4.58 -10.03 -11.09
N LEU A 151 -3.98 -9.06 -10.38
CA LEU A 151 -2.76 -9.21 -9.56
C LEU A 151 -2.13 -7.91 -9.03
N ALA A 152 -2.75 -6.73 -9.18
CA ALA A 152 -2.36 -5.59 -8.35
C ALA A 152 -2.94 -5.78 -6.94
N ALA A 153 -2.14 -6.26 -6.00
CA ALA A 153 -2.56 -6.44 -4.61
C ALA A 153 -1.76 -5.48 -3.71
N ILE A 154 -2.44 -4.42 -3.26
CA ILE A 154 -2.05 -3.75 -2.01
C ILE A 154 -2.86 -4.44 -0.92
N LEU A 155 -2.22 -5.40 -0.23
CA LEU A 155 -2.88 -6.09 0.87
C LEU A 155 -2.71 -5.23 2.13
N PHE A 156 -3.82 -4.68 2.61
CA PHE A 156 -3.90 -4.03 3.92
C PHE A 156 -4.32 -5.08 4.95
N THR A 157 -3.43 -5.44 5.86
CA THR A 157 -3.83 -6.13 7.08
C THR A 157 -4.03 -5.06 8.15
N ALA A 158 -5.26 -4.56 8.29
CA ALA A 158 -5.64 -3.78 9.46
C ALA A 158 -5.82 -4.75 10.64
N SER A 159 -5.23 -4.43 11.79
CA SER A 159 -5.40 -5.22 13.02
C SER A 159 -6.90 -5.31 13.37
N PRO A 160 -7.44 -6.49 13.74
CA PRO A 160 -8.89 -6.72 13.91
C PRO A 160 -9.54 -6.03 15.13
N SER A 161 -8.90 -5.03 15.74
CA SER A 161 -9.29 -4.48 17.04
C SER A 161 -9.82 -3.04 16.99
N LEU A 162 -10.58 -2.65 15.96
CA LEU A 162 -11.28 -1.36 15.93
C LEU A 162 -12.64 -1.48 15.21
N CYS A 163 -13.72 -1.59 15.99
CA CYS A 163 -15.08 -1.33 15.54
C CYS A 163 -15.19 0.13 15.06
N PHE A 164 -15.72 0.36 13.86
CA PHE A 164 -16.06 1.70 13.37
C PHE A 164 -17.51 2.04 13.77
N SER A 165 -17.72 3.18 14.43
CA SER A 165 -19.01 3.88 14.43
C SER A 165 -19.18 4.58 13.08
N PRO A 166 -20.31 4.41 12.37
CA PRO A 166 -20.53 5.04 11.09
C PRO A 166 -21.19 6.41 11.31
N ASP A 167 -20.43 7.44 11.61
CA ASP A 167 -20.96 8.81 11.50
C ASP A 167 -19.87 9.78 11.03
N ALA A 168 -20.28 10.59 10.06
CA ALA A 168 -19.58 11.73 9.45
C ALA A 168 -18.41 11.39 8.51
N LEU A 169 -18.70 11.28 7.21
CA LEU A 169 -18.00 12.07 6.17
C LEU A 169 -18.87 12.23 4.90
N PRO A 170 -18.86 13.40 4.25
CA PRO A 170 -19.75 13.72 3.14
C PRO A 170 -19.30 13.08 1.82
N THR A 171 -20.31 12.66 1.07
CA THR A 171 -20.30 12.10 -0.28
C THR A 171 -19.64 13.07 -1.28
N LYS A 172 -18.39 12.82 -1.68
CA LYS A 172 -17.84 13.27 -2.99
C LYS A 172 -16.54 12.60 -3.46
N TYR A 173 -16.08 11.55 -2.79
CA TYR A 173 -14.97 10.70 -3.27
C TYR A 173 -15.31 9.22 -3.00
N LEU A 174 -16.22 8.67 -3.81
CA LEU A 174 -16.43 7.22 -3.99
C LEU A 174 -15.55 6.82 -5.19
N GLN A 175 -14.74 5.76 -5.24
CA GLN A 175 -14.77 4.46 -4.60
C GLN A 175 -13.34 3.97 -4.32
N MET A 176 -13.03 3.65 -3.08
CA MET A 176 -11.97 2.69 -2.76
C MET A 176 -12.65 1.54 -2.03
N TYR A 177 -13.07 0.52 -2.77
CA TYR A 177 -13.65 -0.68 -2.18
C TYR A 177 -12.57 -1.40 -1.36
N ILE A 178 -12.70 -1.34 -0.04
CA ILE A 178 -11.93 -2.16 0.89
C ILE A 178 -12.60 -3.54 0.89
N PHE A 179 -12.03 -4.50 0.15
CA PHE A 179 -12.36 -5.90 0.35
C PHE A 179 -11.53 -6.43 1.53
N THR A 180 -12.18 -6.71 2.65
CA THR A 180 -11.70 -7.64 3.67
C THR A 180 -11.43 -8.99 2.97
N THR A 181 -10.17 -9.41 2.91
CA THR A 181 -9.76 -10.63 2.20
C THR A 181 -10.26 -11.89 2.87
N PHE A 182 -10.96 -12.75 2.12
CA PHE A 182 -10.95 -14.19 2.34
C PHE A 182 -9.81 -14.80 1.51
N SER A 183 -8.89 -15.50 2.18
CA SER A 183 -7.86 -16.30 1.54
C SER A 183 -8.50 -17.47 0.79
N ILE A 184 -8.21 -17.62 -0.51
CA ILE A 184 -8.50 -18.86 -1.24
C ILE A 184 -7.17 -19.57 -1.47
N LEU A 185 -6.98 -20.71 -0.78
CA LEU A 185 -6.00 -21.73 -1.14
C LEU A 185 -6.29 -22.20 -2.56
N LEU A 186 -5.31 -22.14 -3.46
CA LEU A 186 -5.39 -22.88 -4.72
C LEU A 186 -5.26 -24.38 -4.42
N SER A 187 -6.40 -25.06 -4.33
CA SER A 187 -6.50 -26.50 -4.56
C SER A 187 -6.92 -26.70 -6.01
N HIS A 188 -6.07 -27.34 -6.82
CA HIS A 188 -6.44 -27.89 -8.11
C HIS A 188 -7.64 -28.84 -7.96
N GLN A 189 -8.81 -28.49 -8.49
CA GLN A 189 -9.82 -29.38 -9.07
C GLN A 189 -10.97 -28.50 -9.59
N HIS A 190 -11.47 -28.81 -10.78
CA HIS A 190 -12.53 -28.06 -11.46
C HIS A 190 -13.84 -28.11 -10.67
N THR A 191 -14.39 -26.96 -10.27
CA THR A 191 -15.84 -26.86 -9.98
C THR A 191 -16.33 -25.43 -10.21
N VAL A 192 -17.27 -25.29 -11.14
CA VAL A 192 -18.00 -24.04 -11.43
C VAL A 192 -19.08 -23.87 -10.36
N PHE A 193 -19.09 -22.74 -9.65
CA PHE A 193 -20.19 -22.36 -8.77
C PHE A 193 -20.82 -21.06 -9.24
N HIS A 194 -22.13 -21.11 -9.51
CA HIS A 194 -23.00 -19.96 -9.73
C HIS A 194 -23.23 -19.22 -8.40
N CYS A 195 -23.01 -17.91 -8.36
CA CYS A 195 -23.41 -17.06 -7.24
C CYS A 195 -24.67 -16.28 -7.64
N SER A 196 -25.78 -16.56 -6.98
CA SER A 196 -27.04 -15.82 -7.06
C SER A 196 -26.95 -14.54 -6.23
N THR A 197 -27.33 -13.41 -6.82
CA THR A 197 -27.53 -12.11 -6.17
C THR A 197 -28.91 -12.09 -5.53
N SER A 198 -29.02 -11.93 -4.22
CA SER A 198 -30.26 -11.49 -3.55
C SER A 198 -30.13 -10.02 -3.17
N LEU A 199 -30.86 -9.17 -3.89
CA LEU A 199 -31.13 -7.78 -3.54
C LEU A 199 -32.38 -7.76 -2.65
N PHE A 200 -32.27 -7.32 -1.40
CA PHE A 200 -33.44 -6.89 -0.63
C PHE A 200 -33.61 -5.37 -0.80
N PRO A 201 -34.75 -4.88 -1.30
CA PRO A 201 -35.04 -3.45 -1.30
C PRO A 201 -35.49 -3.02 0.09
N VAL A 202 -34.91 -1.93 0.61
CA VAL A 202 -35.46 -1.21 1.77
C VAL A 202 -36.40 -0.14 1.23
N GLU A 203 -37.70 -0.28 1.51
CA GLU A 203 -38.71 0.74 1.27
C GLU A 203 -38.48 1.97 2.19
N LEU A 204 -38.52 3.16 1.60
CA LEU A 204 -38.61 4.43 2.32
C LEU A 204 -40.10 4.75 2.53
N SER A 205 -40.58 4.72 3.78
CA SER A 205 -41.91 5.23 4.13
C SER A 205 -41.88 6.76 4.31
N PRO A 206 -42.85 7.53 3.80
CA PRO A 206 -42.90 8.98 3.96
C PRO A 206 -43.58 9.37 5.29
N PHE A 207 -42.92 10.19 6.10
CA PHE A 207 -43.59 10.86 7.23
C PHE A 207 -44.22 12.18 6.76
N ALA A 208 -45.53 12.29 6.97
CA ALA A 208 -46.35 13.44 6.64
C ALA A 208 -46.16 14.61 7.62
N SER A 209 -46.23 15.82 7.08
CA SER A 209 -46.35 17.13 7.75
C SER A 209 -47.59 17.21 8.64
N SER A 210 -47.58 17.92 9.78
CA SER A 210 -47.91 19.36 9.90
C SER A 210 -48.21 19.72 11.40
N PRO A 211 -48.59 20.96 11.81
CA PRO A 211 -47.85 21.79 12.77
C PRO A 211 -48.65 22.17 14.05
N LEU A 212 -48.04 22.95 14.95
CA LEU A 212 -48.61 23.99 15.87
C LEU A 212 -47.77 24.01 17.18
N TYR A 213 -46.88 24.98 17.38
CA TYR A 213 -47.08 26.35 17.92
C TYR A 213 -47.04 26.44 19.45
N ASN A 214 -46.17 27.34 19.91
CA ASN A 214 -46.07 28.01 21.21
C ASN A 214 -45.45 27.25 22.42
N SER A 215 -44.60 27.84 23.26
CA SER A 215 -43.90 29.14 23.31
C SER A 215 -43.17 29.25 24.69
N ILE A 216 -42.28 30.25 24.79
CA ILE A 216 -41.85 31.00 26.01
C ILE A 216 -40.53 30.56 26.69
N LEU A 217 -39.48 31.31 26.31
CA LEU A 217 -38.59 32.14 27.16
C LEU A 217 -38.33 31.72 28.62
N TYR A 218 -37.06 31.49 28.96
CA TYR A 218 -36.16 32.47 29.60
C TYR A 218 -34.71 32.08 29.32
#